data_AF-A0A842NUX6-F1
#
_entry.id   AF-A0A842NUX6-F1
#
_cell.length_a   1.000
_cell.length_b   1.000
_cell.length_c   1.000
_cell.angle_alpha   90.00
_cell.angle_beta   90.00
_cell.angle_gamma   90.00
#
_symmetry.space_group_name_H-M   'P 1'
#
loop_
_entity.id
_entity.type
_entity.pdbx_description
1 polymer ?
#
loop_
_entity_poly.entity_id
_entity_poly.type
_entity_poly.pdbx_seq_one_letter_code
_entity_poly.pdbx_strand_id
1 'polypeptide(L)'
;QQFRWAKGSIQCATKLLLDIAVKRKISVETKIQAFIQMTRHIVYPLILIQFLAMPILLAGQVNLYVVSFLPAITFATYLAMGPGAYVLIIRNMYGKTWKSKAKLLPALLVYNAGMSVNNTVAVFDALFGRKNEFLRTPKYGIINKDDDWKGKAYNLPFTQTTLLELFFGVYGTLAIFISIFSNNPVFVPIIAIQTIGFFYIAYMGLSHTQFKRNKSSKQHKMTKKEKMANTVYKLSMVGVLALIIFGGVMAINGYNSDIYPLDRVRGHFDGVIGSSDPNTIRTHLIAIQLDLEPLIEKLPETVDADNNVISKNPVWVFPTESTNFIRIHNDVTSMLQSVENLSTVSQDNAAYHTGMLDINNRADILRTNIMDATPYMYVSIANVFSSVVWIAVIIGIFAALKRKRTQLKESDVIGA
;
A
#
# COMPACT_ATOMS: atom_id res chain seq x y z
N GLN A 1 8.89 -23.69 -1.28
CA GLN A 1 7.90 -24.77 -1.48
C GLN A 1 6.50 -24.23 -1.75
N GLN A 2 5.96 -23.37 -0.87
CA GLN A 2 4.63 -22.76 -1.04
C GLN A 2 4.39 -22.12 -2.42
N PHE A 3 5.37 -21.36 -2.95
CA PHE A 3 5.33 -20.81 -4.31
C PHE A 3 4.94 -21.86 -5.38
N ARG A 4 5.51 -23.07 -5.29
CA ARG A 4 5.24 -24.15 -6.26
C ARG A 4 3.85 -24.75 -6.09
N TRP A 5 3.37 -24.88 -4.86
CA TRP A 5 2.01 -25.32 -4.58
C TRP A 5 0.99 -24.30 -5.10
N ALA A 6 1.24 -23.01 -4.84
CA ALA A 6 0.43 -21.91 -5.36
C ALA A 6 0.40 -21.91 -6.89
N LYS A 7 1.57 -21.87 -7.53
CA LYS A 7 1.68 -21.86 -8.99
C LYS A 7 1.03 -23.08 -9.63
N GLY A 8 1.34 -24.29 -9.13
CA GLY A 8 0.79 -25.53 -9.67
C GLY A 8 -0.73 -25.63 -9.53
N SER A 9 -1.29 -25.24 -8.39
CA SER A 9 -2.75 -25.26 -8.18
C SER A 9 -3.47 -24.32 -9.13
N ILE A 10 -2.96 -23.09 -9.32
CA ILE A 10 -3.56 -22.11 -10.24
C ILE A 10 -3.41 -22.56 -11.68
N GLN A 11 -2.28 -23.18 -12.07
CA GLN A 11 -2.14 -23.76 -13.40
C GLN A 11 -3.15 -24.88 -13.65
N CYS A 12 -3.34 -25.77 -12.67
CA CYS A 12 -4.42 -26.74 -12.74
C CYS A 12 -5.78 -26.05 -12.88
N ALA A 13 -6.04 -24.98 -12.13
CA ALA A 13 -7.30 -24.22 -12.19
C ALA A 13 -7.52 -23.67 -13.60
N THR A 14 -6.55 -22.97 -14.17
CA THR A 14 -6.65 -22.41 -15.53
C THR A 14 -6.86 -23.47 -16.60
N LYS A 15 -6.34 -24.68 -16.41
CA LYS A 15 -6.42 -25.76 -17.39
C LYS A 15 -7.70 -26.59 -17.28
N LEU A 16 -8.16 -26.90 -16.06
CA LEU A 16 -9.17 -27.95 -15.83
C LEU A 16 -10.49 -27.43 -15.27
N LEU A 17 -10.54 -26.23 -14.72
CA LEU A 17 -11.71 -25.76 -13.97
C LEU A 17 -12.93 -25.59 -14.88
N LEU A 18 -12.74 -25.05 -16.09
CA LEU A 18 -13.82 -24.91 -17.09
C LEU A 18 -14.32 -26.28 -17.57
N ASP A 19 -13.40 -27.21 -17.87
CA ASP A 19 -13.75 -28.58 -18.28
C ASP A 19 -14.55 -29.33 -17.20
N ILE A 20 -14.16 -29.19 -15.93
CA ILE A 20 -14.85 -29.80 -14.80
C ILE A 20 -16.24 -29.17 -14.60
N ALA A 21 -16.35 -27.84 -14.75
CA ALA A 21 -17.61 -27.12 -14.60
C ALA A 21 -18.66 -27.56 -15.64
N VAL A 22 -18.24 -27.71 -16.91
CA VAL A 22 -19.14 -28.03 -18.04
C VAL A 22 -19.52 -29.52 -18.09
N LYS A 23 -18.71 -30.43 -17.52
CA LYS A 23 -19.01 -31.87 -17.54
C LYS A 23 -20.31 -32.21 -16.80
N ARG A 24 -21.26 -32.82 -17.53
CA ARG A 24 -22.56 -33.26 -16.99
C ARG A 24 -22.47 -34.47 -16.04
N LYS A 25 -21.45 -35.32 -16.18
CA LYS A 25 -21.27 -36.56 -15.40
C LYS A 25 -20.59 -36.37 -14.02
N ILE A 26 -20.40 -35.13 -13.57
CA ILE A 26 -19.77 -34.81 -12.28
C ILE A 26 -20.82 -34.17 -11.38
N SER A 27 -20.94 -34.65 -10.14
CA SER A 27 -21.86 -34.08 -9.16
C SER A 27 -21.48 -32.63 -8.82
N VAL A 28 -22.48 -31.83 -8.47
CA VAL A 28 -22.26 -30.41 -8.11
C VAL A 28 -21.32 -30.27 -6.92
N GLU A 29 -21.43 -31.16 -5.93
CA GLU A 29 -20.55 -31.15 -4.76
C GLU A 29 -19.07 -31.35 -5.14
N THR A 30 -18.77 -32.32 -6.01
CA THR A 30 -17.39 -32.53 -6.49
C THR A 30 -16.89 -31.32 -7.29
N LYS A 31 -17.76 -30.64 -8.06
CA LYS A 31 -17.39 -29.40 -8.75
C LYS A 31 -17.02 -28.30 -7.77
N ILE A 32 -17.80 -28.12 -6.69
CA ILE A 32 -17.53 -27.12 -5.65
C ILE A 32 -16.21 -27.43 -4.94
N GLN A 33 -15.99 -28.69 -4.54
CA GLN A 33 -14.73 -29.09 -3.89
C GLN A 33 -13.52 -28.89 -4.81
N ALA A 34 -13.63 -29.24 -6.10
CA ALA A 34 -12.59 -29.00 -7.09
C ALA A 34 -12.32 -27.49 -7.25
N PHE A 35 -13.37 -26.68 -7.36
CA PHE A 35 -13.25 -25.23 -7.44
C PHE A 35 -12.49 -24.66 -6.24
N ILE A 36 -12.95 -24.95 -5.02
CA ILE A 36 -12.32 -24.46 -3.77
C ILE A 36 -10.86 -24.89 -3.70
N GLN A 37 -10.57 -26.17 -3.96
CA GLN A 37 -9.21 -26.71 -3.81
C GLN A 37 -8.23 -26.09 -4.80
N MET A 38 -8.66 -25.90 -6.06
CA MET A 38 -7.81 -25.38 -7.12
C MET A 38 -7.62 -23.86 -7.03
N THR A 39 -8.63 -23.14 -6.54
CA THR A 39 -8.62 -21.67 -6.41
C THR A 39 -8.16 -21.14 -5.05
N ARG A 40 -7.94 -22.00 -4.05
CA ARG A 40 -7.57 -21.62 -2.68
C ARG A 40 -6.46 -20.58 -2.57
N HIS A 41 -5.53 -20.54 -3.51
CA HIS A 41 -4.39 -19.63 -3.51
C HIS A 41 -4.68 -18.21 -4.04
N ILE A 42 -5.85 -17.97 -4.65
CA ILE A 42 -6.31 -16.62 -5.06
C ILE A 42 -6.49 -15.70 -3.85
N VAL A 43 -6.71 -16.26 -2.65
CA VAL A 43 -6.82 -15.49 -1.41
C VAL A 43 -5.60 -14.60 -1.14
N TYR A 44 -4.40 -15.00 -1.61
CA TYR A 44 -3.18 -14.23 -1.36
C TYR A 44 -3.14 -12.88 -2.09
N PRO A 45 -3.39 -12.81 -3.42
CA PRO A 45 -3.57 -11.53 -4.10
C PRO A 45 -4.64 -10.65 -3.46
N LEU A 46 -5.77 -11.24 -3.05
CA LEU A 46 -6.88 -10.49 -2.44
C LEU A 46 -6.50 -9.91 -1.07
N ILE A 47 -5.81 -10.67 -0.22
CA ILE A 47 -5.28 -10.18 1.06
C ILE A 47 -4.29 -9.05 0.81
N LEU A 48 -3.41 -9.17 -0.20
CA LEU A 48 -2.42 -8.14 -0.50
C LEU A 48 -3.06 -6.84 -1.03
N ILE A 49 -4.10 -6.96 -1.86
CA ILE A 49 -4.89 -5.81 -2.32
C ILE A 49 -5.61 -5.16 -1.13
N GLN A 50 -6.25 -5.95 -0.26
CA GLN A 50 -6.89 -5.43 0.96
C GLN A 50 -5.87 -4.69 1.85
N PHE A 51 -4.68 -5.26 2.03
CA PHE A 51 -3.61 -4.65 2.81
C PHE A 51 -3.15 -3.31 2.23
N LEU A 52 -3.07 -3.18 0.91
CA LEU A 52 -2.75 -1.94 0.21
C LEU A 52 -3.88 -0.90 0.22
N ALA A 53 -5.14 -1.35 0.17
CA ALA A 53 -6.28 -0.45 0.17
C ALA A 53 -6.54 0.15 1.56
N MET A 54 -6.33 -0.64 2.62
CA MET A 54 -6.68 -0.28 3.99
C MET A 54 -6.09 1.07 4.46
N PRO A 55 -4.79 1.34 4.34
CA PRO A 55 -4.22 2.60 4.82
C PRO A 55 -4.71 3.82 4.05
N ILE A 56 -4.98 3.66 2.75
CA ILE A 56 -5.52 4.72 1.89
C ILE A 56 -6.93 5.09 2.36
N LEU A 57 -7.76 4.08 2.63
CA LEU A 57 -9.13 4.29 3.13
C LEU A 57 -9.15 4.94 4.52
N LEU A 58 -8.24 4.53 5.42
CA LEU A 58 -8.12 5.08 6.76
C LEU A 58 -7.59 6.53 6.75
N ALA A 59 -6.63 6.83 5.86
CA ALA A 59 -6.11 8.19 5.70
C ALA A 59 -7.14 9.13 5.08
N GLY A 60 -7.98 8.64 4.15
CA GLY A 60 -9.03 9.42 3.51
C GLY A 60 -10.21 9.79 4.41
N GLN A 61 -10.20 9.39 5.70
CA GLN A 61 -11.29 9.58 6.66
C GLN A 61 -12.68 9.21 6.11
N VAL A 62 -12.72 8.30 5.13
CA VAL A 62 -13.96 7.78 4.60
C VAL A 62 -14.71 7.18 5.78
N ASN A 63 -16.00 7.52 5.92
CA ASN A 63 -16.84 6.97 6.97
C ASN A 63 -17.01 5.47 6.68
N LEU A 64 -16.05 4.65 7.12
CA LEU A 64 -15.96 3.22 6.86
C LEU A 64 -17.18 2.48 7.45
N TYR A 65 -17.89 3.14 8.36
CA TYR A 65 -19.00 2.58 9.11
C TYR A 65 -20.16 3.58 9.16
N VAL A 66 -21.18 3.33 8.34
CA VAL A 66 -22.48 4.00 8.47
C VAL A 66 -23.14 3.68 9.83
N VAL A 67 -22.74 2.55 10.44
CA VAL A 67 -23.25 2.09 11.74
C VAL A 67 -22.10 1.74 12.68
N SER A 68 -22.04 2.39 13.83
CA SER A 68 -20.89 2.33 14.76
C SER A 68 -20.54 0.94 15.31
N PHE A 69 -21.44 -0.05 15.25
CA PHE A 69 -21.18 -1.43 15.73
C PHE A 69 -20.77 -2.43 14.63
N LEU A 70 -20.92 -2.09 13.35
CA LEU A 70 -20.45 -2.92 12.22
C LEU A 70 -18.95 -3.33 12.30
N PRO A 71 -18.01 -2.46 12.74
CA PRO A 71 -16.61 -2.87 12.93
C PRO A 71 -16.51 -4.05 13.89
N ALA A 72 -17.16 -3.94 15.06
CA ALA A 72 -17.09 -4.94 16.11
C ALA A 72 -17.66 -6.28 15.63
N ILE A 73 -18.77 -6.28 14.90
CA ILE A 73 -19.33 -7.49 14.29
C ILE A 73 -18.36 -8.07 13.27
N THR A 74 -17.80 -7.25 12.38
CA THR A 74 -16.85 -7.71 11.35
C THR A 74 -15.63 -8.38 11.99
N PHE A 75 -15.08 -7.79 13.05
CA PHE A 75 -13.99 -8.37 13.83
C PHE A 75 -14.39 -9.66 14.54
N ALA A 76 -15.57 -9.69 15.16
CA ALA A 76 -16.07 -10.89 15.83
C ALA A 76 -16.26 -12.03 14.83
N THR A 77 -16.84 -11.76 13.66
CA THR A 77 -17.00 -12.73 12.58
C THR A 77 -15.65 -13.21 12.05
N TYR A 78 -14.70 -12.30 11.82
CA TYR A 78 -13.34 -12.66 11.37
C TYR A 78 -12.62 -13.57 12.38
N LEU A 79 -12.68 -13.22 13.67
CA LEU A 79 -12.09 -14.03 14.73
C LEU A 79 -12.78 -15.37 14.88
N ALA A 80 -14.12 -15.42 14.80
CA ALA A 80 -14.90 -16.64 14.93
C ALA A 80 -14.67 -17.59 13.75
N MET A 81 -14.78 -17.10 12.51
CA MET A 81 -14.66 -17.93 11.30
C MET A 81 -13.21 -18.26 10.94
N GLY A 82 -12.25 -17.39 11.27
CA GLY A 82 -10.83 -17.64 11.06
C GLY A 82 -10.22 -18.43 12.21
N PRO A 83 -9.48 -17.78 13.13
CA PRO A 83 -8.79 -18.45 14.23
C PRO A 83 -9.70 -19.34 15.09
N GLY A 84 -10.92 -18.90 15.40
CA GLY A 84 -11.89 -19.63 16.24
C GLY A 84 -12.28 -20.98 15.65
N ALA A 85 -12.68 -21.01 14.37
CA ALA A 85 -12.99 -22.25 13.66
C ALA A 85 -11.77 -23.19 13.60
N TYR A 86 -10.57 -22.64 13.36
CA TYR A 86 -9.33 -23.44 13.39
C TYR A 86 -9.07 -24.06 14.77
N VAL A 87 -9.33 -23.35 15.87
CA VAL A 87 -9.19 -23.91 17.22
C VAL A 87 -10.18 -25.06 17.43
N LEU A 88 -11.42 -24.94 16.95
CA LEU A 88 -12.40 -26.03 17.03
C LEU A 88 -11.96 -27.26 16.21
N ILE A 89 -11.44 -27.05 15.00
CA ILE A 89 -10.88 -28.12 14.16
C ILE A 89 -9.71 -28.79 14.88
N ILE A 90 -8.76 -28.01 15.42
CA ILE A 90 -7.60 -28.54 16.17
C ILE A 90 -8.07 -29.33 17.40
N ARG A 91 -9.09 -28.85 18.11
CA ARG A 91 -9.67 -29.54 19.26
C ARG A 91 -10.24 -30.90 18.88
N ASN A 92 -11.01 -30.95 17.78
CA ASN A 92 -11.62 -32.18 17.30
C ASN A 92 -10.59 -33.18 16.76
N MET A 93 -9.55 -32.72 16.05
CA MET A 93 -8.53 -33.59 15.48
C MET A 93 -7.51 -34.13 16.51
N TYR A 94 -7.11 -33.33 17.49
CA TYR A 94 -5.98 -33.64 18.37
C TYR A 94 -6.37 -34.00 19.81
N GLY A 95 -7.68 -34.02 20.13
CA GLY A 95 -8.21 -34.46 21.41
C GLY A 95 -7.48 -33.81 22.58
N LYS A 96 -6.96 -34.61 23.53
CA LYS A 96 -6.27 -34.11 24.75
C LYS A 96 -5.05 -33.22 24.49
N THR A 97 -4.40 -33.31 23.33
CA THR A 97 -3.19 -32.53 23.00
C THR A 97 -3.47 -31.21 22.28
N TRP A 98 -4.75 -30.87 22.09
CA TRP A 98 -5.18 -29.70 21.31
C TRP A 98 -4.55 -28.38 21.75
N LYS A 99 -4.40 -28.15 23.07
CA LYS A 99 -3.83 -26.91 23.60
C LYS A 99 -2.39 -26.69 23.13
N SER A 100 -1.58 -27.75 23.07
CA SER A 100 -0.20 -27.68 22.59
C SER A 100 -0.13 -27.32 21.10
N LYS A 101 -1.05 -27.89 20.29
CA LYS A 101 -1.14 -27.60 18.86
C LYS A 101 -1.73 -26.20 18.57
N ALA A 102 -2.72 -25.77 19.36
CA ALA A 102 -3.32 -24.45 19.23
C ALA A 102 -2.34 -23.30 19.55
N LYS A 103 -1.34 -23.53 20.42
CA LYS A 103 -0.26 -22.55 20.67
C LYS A 103 0.56 -22.21 19.42
N LEU A 104 0.57 -23.08 18.40
CA LEU A 104 1.25 -22.82 17.13
C LEU A 104 0.41 -21.94 16.19
N LEU A 105 -0.90 -21.80 16.44
CA LEU A 105 -1.82 -21.09 15.54
C LEU A 105 -1.42 -19.63 15.30
N PRO A 106 -1.05 -18.81 16.32
CA PRO A 106 -0.60 -17.44 16.07
C PRO A 106 0.62 -17.37 15.15
N ALA A 107 1.61 -18.25 15.36
CA ALA A 107 2.78 -18.32 14.50
C ALA A 107 2.42 -18.74 13.07
N LEU A 108 1.45 -19.65 12.90
CA LEU A 108 0.94 -20.05 11.59
C LEU A 108 0.20 -18.92 10.87
N LEU A 109 -0.55 -18.08 11.59
CA LEU A 109 -1.22 -16.91 11.01
C LEU A 109 -0.20 -15.89 10.50
N VAL A 110 0.81 -15.57 11.31
CA VAL A 110 1.92 -14.68 10.93
C VAL A 110 2.67 -15.25 9.72
N TYR A 111 3.00 -16.55 9.74
CA TYR A 111 3.65 -17.22 8.61
C TYR A 111 2.79 -17.19 7.35
N ASN A 112 1.49 -17.48 7.46
CA ASN A 112 0.58 -17.48 6.31
C ASN A 112 0.47 -16.08 5.70
N ALA A 113 0.32 -15.05 6.54
CA ALA A 113 0.26 -13.67 6.12
C ALA A 113 1.55 -13.21 5.42
N GLY A 114 2.72 -13.52 5.99
CA GLY A 114 4.01 -13.17 5.41
C GLY A 114 4.28 -13.83 4.06
N MET A 115 3.75 -15.05 3.84
CA MET A 115 3.88 -15.76 2.57
C MET A 115 2.99 -15.21 1.45
N SER A 116 2.13 -14.23 1.74
CA SER A 116 1.17 -13.69 0.76
C SER A 116 1.86 -13.03 -0.44
N VAL A 117 2.95 -12.30 -0.27
CA VAL A 117 3.69 -11.67 -1.38
C VAL A 117 4.23 -12.73 -2.33
N ASN A 118 5.00 -13.69 -1.81
CA ASN A 118 5.58 -14.76 -2.60
C ASN A 118 4.52 -15.61 -3.31
N ASN A 119 3.41 -15.93 -2.63
CA ASN A 119 2.32 -16.70 -3.25
C ASN A 119 1.52 -15.87 -4.26
N THR A 120 1.36 -14.56 -4.06
CA THR A 120 0.73 -13.65 -5.02
C THR A 120 1.53 -13.60 -6.33
N VAL A 121 2.86 -13.51 -6.23
CA VAL A 121 3.74 -13.59 -7.40
C VAL A 121 3.56 -14.95 -8.11
N ALA A 122 3.44 -16.06 -7.37
CA ALA A 122 3.16 -17.37 -7.96
C ALA A 122 1.80 -17.43 -8.68
N VAL A 123 0.75 -16.82 -8.14
CA VAL A 123 -0.57 -16.77 -8.79
C VAL A 123 -0.47 -15.99 -10.11
N PHE A 124 0.13 -14.81 -10.11
CA PHE A 124 0.28 -14.02 -11.34
C PHE A 124 1.19 -14.69 -12.37
N ASP A 125 2.28 -15.32 -11.93
CA ASP A 125 3.17 -16.10 -12.80
C ASP A 125 2.49 -17.36 -13.34
N ALA A 126 1.51 -17.94 -12.63
CA ALA A 126 0.68 -19.03 -13.15
C ALA A 126 -0.31 -18.57 -14.22
N LEU A 127 -0.91 -17.39 -14.05
CA LEU A 127 -1.92 -16.84 -14.97
C LEU A 127 -1.30 -16.27 -16.25
N PHE A 128 -0.15 -15.59 -16.14
CA PHE A 128 0.45 -14.82 -17.25
C PHE A 128 1.83 -15.34 -17.70
N GLY A 129 2.46 -16.24 -16.95
CA GLY A 129 3.81 -16.72 -17.23
C GLY A 129 3.88 -17.64 -18.45
N ARG A 130 4.79 -17.34 -19.38
CA ARG A 130 5.00 -18.10 -20.64
C ARG A 130 6.01 -19.25 -20.55
N LYS A 131 6.80 -19.36 -19.47
CA LYS A 131 7.82 -20.41 -19.28
C LYS A 131 7.74 -21.00 -17.87
N ASN A 132 7.70 -22.34 -17.78
CA ASN A 132 7.57 -23.08 -16.53
C ASN A 132 8.90 -23.72 -16.12
N GLU A 133 9.87 -22.90 -15.73
CA GLU A 133 11.07 -23.45 -15.07
C GLU A 133 10.68 -23.97 -13.68
N PHE A 134 10.71 -25.28 -13.53
CA PHE A 134 10.49 -25.94 -12.26
C PHE A 134 11.77 -25.89 -11.42
N LEU A 135 11.95 -24.79 -10.69
CA LEU A 135 13.03 -24.69 -9.72
C LEU A 135 12.77 -25.69 -8.58
N ARG A 136 13.56 -26.76 -8.52
CA ARG A 136 13.45 -27.76 -7.46
C ARG A 136 13.76 -27.11 -6.10
N THR A 137 13.04 -27.55 -5.08
CA THR A 137 13.30 -27.11 -3.71
C THR A 137 14.66 -27.63 -3.26
N PRO A 138 15.52 -26.79 -2.65
CA PRO A 138 16.74 -27.25 -2.02
C PRO A 138 16.46 -28.39 -1.05
N LYS A 139 17.16 -29.50 -1.21
CA LYS A 139 17.18 -30.59 -0.23
C LYS A 139 18.61 -30.70 0.27
N TYR A 140 18.84 -30.33 1.52
CA TYR A 140 20.18 -30.25 2.11
C TYR A 140 20.68 -31.60 2.67
N GLY A 141 19.83 -32.63 2.73
CA GLY A 141 20.23 -33.96 3.20
C GLY A 141 20.92 -33.91 4.56
N ILE A 142 20.36 -33.17 5.51
CA ILE A 142 20.84 -33.09 6.90
C ILE A 142 20.30 -34.33 7.60
N ILE A 143 21.20 -35.22 8.03
CA ILE A 143 20.82 -36.47 8.71
C ILE A 143 21.20 -36.40 10.19
N ASN A 144 22.36 -35.81 10.49
CA ASN A 144 22.90 -35.70 11.84
C ASN A 144 22.65 -34.30 12.44
N LYS A 145 22.68 -34.17 13.78
CA LYS A 145 22.52 -32.87 14.46
C LYS A 145 23.63 -31.86 14.17
N ASP A 146 24.83 -32.36 13.85
CA ASP A 146 26.02 -31.55 13.56
C ASP A 146 26.15 -31.21 12.07
N ASP A 147 25.27 -31.75 11.21
CA ASP A 147 25.23 -31.41 9.78
C ASP A 147 24.69 -29.99 9.60
N ASP A 148 25.50 -29.10 9.02
CA ASP A 148 25.04 -27.76 8.65
C ASP A 148 24.60 -27.72 7.18
N TRP A 149 23.55 -26.93 6.90
CA TRP A 149 23.16 -26.60 5.54
C TRP A 149 24.12 -25.58 4.92
N LYS A 150 24.82 -24.79 5.75
CA LYS A 150 25.71 -23.71 5.32
C LYS A 150 26.93 -24.28 4.58
N GLY A 151 26.90 -24.17 3.25
CA GLY A 151 27.99 -24.60 2.36
C GLY A 151 27.69 -25.79 1.45
N LYS A 152 26.49 -26.38 1.52
CA LYS A 152 26.02 -27.39 0.55
C LYS A 152 25.67 -26.75 -0.81
N ALA A 153 25.68 -27.55 -1.89
CA ALA A 153 25.61 -27.10 -3.28
C ALA A 153 24.37 -26.25 -3.65
N TYR A 154 23.27 -26.40 -2.89
CA TYR A 154 22.10 -25.55 -3.07
C TYR A 154 22.30 -24.20 -2.38
N ASN A 155 22.65 -23.17 -3.15
CA ASN A 155 22.64 -21.80 -2.68
C ASN A 155 21.31 -21.12 -3.06
N LEU A 156 20.66 -20.46 -2.11
CA LEU A 156 19.50 -19.62 -2.36
C LEU A 156 20.00 -18.19 -2.60
N PRO A 157 20.02 -17.70 -3.85
CA PRO A 157 20.40 -16.32 -4.12
C PRO A 157 19.34 -15.37 -3.54
N PHE A 158 19.77 -14.15 -3.26
CA PHE A 158 18.85 -13.07 -2.91
C PHE A 158 17.74 -12.94 -3.97
N THR A 159 16.48 -13.06 -3.54
CA THR A 159 15.32 -12.99 -4.44
C THR A 159 14.68 -11.59 -4.40
N GLN A 160 14.17 -11.15 -5.55
CA GLN A 160 13.42 -9.89 -5.66
C GLN A 160 12.15 -9.88 -4.79
N THR A 161 11.61 -11.06 -4.49
CA THR A 161 10.47 -11.21 -3.57
C THR A 161 10.80 -10.75 -2.15
N THR A 162 12.05 -10.90 -1.69
CA THR A 162 12.49 -10.44 -0.36
C THR A 162 12.52 -8.92 -0.25
N LEU A 163 12.83 -8.22 -1.35
CA LEU A 163 12.69 -6.76 -1.40
C LEU A 163 11.23 -6.33 -1.32
N LEU A 164 10.34 -7.03 -2.03
CA LEU A 164 8.90 -6.77 -1.97
C LEU A 164 8.36 -7.03 -0.55
N GLU A 165 8.73 -8.14 0.08
CA GLU A 165 8.37 -8.45 1.47
C GLU A 165 8.83 -7.35 2.43
N LEU A 166 10.06 -6.85 2.29
CA LEU A 166 10.55 -5.73 3.10
C LEU A 166 9.76 -4.44 2.85
N PHE A 167 9.47 -4.13 1.58
CA PHE A 167 8.64 -2.99 1.20
C PHE A 167 7.25 -3.06 1.83
N PHE A 168 6.56 -4.20 1.74
CA PHE A 168 5.26 -4.41 2.36
C PHE A 168 5.32 -4.39 3.90
N GLY A 169 6.44 -4.81 4.49
CA GLY A 169 6.69 -4.65 5.93
C GLY A 169 6.75 -3.17 6.33
N VAL A 170 7.56 -2.36 5.65
CA VAL A 170 7.67 -0.90 5.92
C VAL A 170 6.34 -0.19 5.67
N TYR A 171 5.67 -0.51 4.56
CA TYR A 171 4.33 -0.01 4.27
C TYR A 171 3.33 -0.37 5.36
N GLY A 172 3.39 -1.60 5.88
CA GLY A 172 2.59 -2.07 7.01
C GLY A 172 2.85 -1.33 8.32
N THR A 173 4.08 -0.87 8.55
CA THR A 173 4.40 -0.02 9.70
C THR A 173 3.73 1.35 9.55
N LEU A 174 3.82 1.97 8.36
CA LEU A 174 3.12 3.23 8.07
C LEU A 174 1.60 3.07 8.23
N ALA A 175 1.05 1.97 7.73
CA ALA A 175 -0.37 1.61 7.88
C ALA A 175 -0.83 1.56 9.34
N ILE A 176 0.00 1.02 10.25
CA ILE A 176 -0.30 1.00 11.69
C ILE A 176 -0.37 2.42 12.24
N PHE A 177 0.61 3.28 11.89
CA PHE A 177 0.60 4.68 12.33
C PHE A 177 -0.63 5.41 11.79
N ILE A 178 -0.94 5.27 10.50
CA ILE A 178 -2.16 5.86 9.90
C ILE A 178 -3.41 5.37 10.63
N SER A 179 -3.52 4.08 10.92
CA SER A 179 -4.67 3.51 11.65
C SER A 179 -4.84 4.12 13.05
N ILE A 180 -3.74 4.40 13.76
CA ILE A 180 -3.75 5.03 15.09
C ILE A 180 -4.14 6.52 14.98
N PHE A 181 -3.46 7.26 14.11
CA PHE A 181 -3.67 8.72 13.98
C PHE A 181 -5.00 9.08 13.31
N SER A 182 -5.57 8.20 12.49
CA SER A 182 -6.91 8.37 11.92
C SER A 182 -8.04 7.92 12.86
N ASN A 183 -7.80 7.77 14.17
CA ASN A 183 -8.80 7.33 15.17
C ASN A 183 -9.48 5.98 14.85
N ASN A 184 -8.81 5.10 14.12
CA ASN A 184 -9.31 3.78 13.77
C ASN A 184 -8.38 2.66 14.27
N PRO A 185 -8.02 2.60 15.57
CA PRO A 185 -7.04 1.65 16.08
C PRO A 185 -7.51 0.19 16.02
N VAL A 186 -8.82 -0.03 15.79
CA VAL A 186 -9.41 -1.37 15.68
C VAL A 186 -8.74 -2.23 14.61
N PHE A 187 -8.19 -1.63 13.55
CA PHE A 187 -7.53 -2.34 12.46
C PHE A 187 -6.07 -2.70 12.71
N VAL A 188 -5.44 -2.11 13.72
CA VAL A 188 -4.03 -2.32 14.05
C VAL A 188 -3.69 -3.81 14.20
N PRO A 189 -4.46 -4.66 14.92
CA PRO A 189 -4.12 -6.07 15.07
C PRO A 189 -4.07 -6.84 13.74
N ILE A 190 -4.99 -6.56 12.82
CA ILE A 190 -5.03 -7.24 11.51
C ILE A 190 -3.85 -6.80 10.65
N ILE A 191 -3.56 -5.50 10.63
CA ILE A 191 -2.42 -4.95 9.88
C ILE A 191 -1.11 -5.49 10.48
N ALA A 192 -0.98 -5.48 11.80
CA ALA A 192 0.22 -5.94 12.52
C ALA A 192 0.56 -7.40 12.25
N ILE A 193 -0.42 -8.31 12.20
CA ILE A 193 -0.17 -9.72 11.87
C ILE A 193 0.49 -9.85 10.49
N GLN A 194 0.03 -9.06 9.51
CA GLN A 194 0.61 -9.07 8.16
C GLN A 194 1.99 -8.43 8.14
N THR A 195 2.14 -7.25 8.76
CA THR A 195 3.41 -6.52 8.87
C THR A 195 4.50 -7.38 9.52
N ILE A 196 4.21 -8.02 10.66
CA ILE A 196 5.14 -8.92 11.34
C ILE A 196 5.47 -10.13 10.45
N GLY A 197 4.46 -10.67 9.75
CA GLY A 197 4.66 -11.76 8.79
C GLY A 197 5.63 -11.38 7.67
N PHE A 198 5.48 -10.19 7.09
CA PHE A 198 6.35 -9.68 6.03
C PHE A 198 7.79 -9.51 6.50
N PHE A 199 8.01 -8.87 7.65
CA PHE A 199 9.36 -8.76 8.21
C PHE A 199 9.95 -10.12 8.55
N TYR A 200 9.15 -11.06 9.08
CA TYR A 200 9.62 -12.40 9.39
C TYR A 200 10.08 -13.16 8.13
N ILE A 201 9.29 -13.17 7.06
CA ILE A 201 9.68 -13.84 5.81
C ILE A 201 10.85 -13.12 5.15
N ALA A 202 10.88 -11.78 5.15
CA ALA A 202 12.01 -11.01 4.64
C ALA A 202 13.30 -11.32 5.40
N TYR A 203 13.24 -11.38 6.74
CA TYR A 203 14.36 -11.77 7.60
C TYR A 203 14.82 -13.21 7.32
N MET A 204 13.90 -14.15 7.16
CA MET A 204 14.22 -15.54 6.80
C MET A 204 14.87 -15.62 5.40
N GLY A 205 14.38 -14.84 4.44
CA GLY A 205 14.96 -14.72 3.10
C GLY A 205 16.39 -14.17 3.14
N LEU A 206 16.62 -13.10 3.89
CA LEU A 206 17.93 -12.49 4.09
C LEU A 206 18.92 -13.41 4.83
N SER A 207 18.50 -14.00 5.95
CA SER A 207 19.36 -14.88 6.77
C SER A 207 19.74 -16.18 6.05
N HIS A 208 18.87 -16.69 5.17
CA HIS A 208 19.18 -17.84 4.33
C HIS A 208 19.95 -17.49 3.05
N THR A 209 20.05 -16.20 2.70
CA THR A 209 20.85 -15.75 1.56
C THR A 209 22.33 -15.89 1.90
N GLN A 210 23.00 -16.88 1.30
CA GLN A 210 24.45 -16.98 1.40
C GLN A 210 25.12 -16.27 0.21
N PHE A 211 25.74 -15.12 0.49
CA PHE A 211 26.69 -14.50 -0.42
C PHE A 211 28.03 -15.27 -0.43
N LYS A 212 28.03 -16.56 -0.78
CA LYS A 212 29.29 -17.24 -1.10
C LYS A 212 29.80 -16.72 -2.45
N ARG A 213 30.83 -15.88 -2.41
CA ARG A 213 31.73 -15.66 -3.55
C ARG A 213 32.28 -17.03 -3.95
N ASN A 214 31.94 -17.49 -5.15
CA ASN A 214 32.32 -18.79 -5.68
C ASN A 214 33.83 -19.03 -5.50
N LYS A 215 34.24 -19.78 -4.46
CA LYS A 215 35.66 -20.13 -4.23
C LYS A 215 36.08 -21.41 -4.98
N SER A 216 35.14 -22.12 -5.62
CA SER A 216 35.42 -23.38 -6.33
C SER A 216 34.82 -23.43 -7.76
N SER A 217 34.62 -22.29 -8.40
CA SER A 217 34.62 -22.31 -9.86
C SER A 217 36.10 -22.34 -10.25
N LYS A 218 36.55 -23.33 -11.05
CA LYS A 218 37.81 -23.17 -11.83
C LYS A 218 37.81 -21.73 -12.32
N GLN A 219 38.90 -20.98 -12.15
CA GLN A 219 38.99 -19.58 -12.58
C GLN A 219 38.51 -19.45 -14.03
N HIS A 220 37.22 -19.25 -14.21
CA HIS A 220 36.62 -18.99 -15.49
C HIS A 220 36.97 -17.53 -15.70
N LYS A 221 37.91 -17.28 -16.62
CA LYS A 221 38.19 -15.93 -17.06
C LYS A 221 36.90 -15.44 -17.71
N MET A 222 36.09 -14.73 -16.91
CA MET A 222 34.84 -14.13 -17.37
C MET A 222 35.11 -13.44 -18.70
N THR A 223 34.37 -13.83 -19.71
CA THR A 223 34.51 -13.21 -21.03
C THR A 223 34.21 -11.71 -20.91
N LYS A 224 34.75 -10.88 -21.84
CA LYS A 224 34.47 -9.42 -21.83
C LYS A 224 32.96 -9.13 -21.74
N LYS A 225 32.13 -9.98 -22.37
CA LYS A 225 30.66 -9.88 -22.36
C LYS A 225 30.06 -10.10 -20.96
N GLU A 226 30.49 -11.12 -20.22
CA GLU A 226 30.00 -11.37 -18.86
C GLU A 226 30.45 -10.30 -17.85
N LYS A 227 31.69 -9.82 -17.95
CA LYS A 227 32.15 -8.70 -17.11
C LYS A 227 31.32 -7.46 -17.35
N MET A 228 31.08 -7.13 -18.62
CA MET A 228 30.25 -5.98 -19.00
C MET A 228 28.81 -6.15 -18.51
N ALA A 229 28.25 -7.36 -18.58
CA ALA A 229 26.91 -7.65 -18.07
C ALA A 229 26.79 -7.53 -16.54
N ASN A 230 27.79 -7.98 -15.78
CA ASN A 230 27.80 -7.85 -14.33
C ASN A 230 27.94 -6.37 -13.90
N THR A 231 28.79 -5.61 -14.59
CA THR A 231 28.88 -4.15 -14.36
C THR A 231 27.57 -3.45 -14.68
N VAL A 232 26.92 -3.79 -15.80
CA VAL A 232 25.59 -3.26 -16.15
C VAL A 232 24.54 -3.64 -15.10
N TYR A 233 24.53 -4.89 -14.61
CA TYR A 233 23.60 -5.32 -13.56
C TYR A 233 23.79 -4.54 -12.25
N LYS A 234 25.04 -4.35 -11.81
CA LYS A 234 25.35 -3.53 -10.63
C LYS A 234 24.94 -2.07 -10.83
N LEU A 235 25.25 -1.48 -11.99
CA LEU A 235 24.87 -0.11 -12.32
C LEU A 235 23.34 0.04 -12.37
N SER A 236 22.61 -0.93 -12.91
CA SER A 236 21.14 -0.90 -12.90
C SER A 236 20.58 -1.08 -11.48
N MET A 237 21.20 -1.89 -10.63
CA MET A 237 20.78 -2.01 -9.23
C MET A 237 20.97 -0.68 -8.47
N VAL A 238 22.12 -0.03 -8.66
CA VAL A 238 22.40 1.31 -8.12
C VAL A 238 21.42 2.33 -8.70
N GLY A 239 21.13 2.25 -10.00
CA GLY A 239 20.15 3.10 -10.68
C GLY A 239 18.74 2.95 -10.10
N VAL A 240 18.29 1.71 -9.84
CA VAL A 240 16.99 1.46 -9.18
C VAL A 240 16.97 2.00 -7.75
N LEU A 241 18.05 1.82 -7.00
CA LEU A 241 18.17 2.38 -5.65
C LEU A 241 18.13 3.91 -5.65
N ALA A 242 18.86 4.55 -6.56
CA ALA A 242 18.84 6.00 -6.74
C ALA A 242 17.45 6.49 -7.17
N LEU A 243 16.76 5.74 -8.04
CA LEU A 243 15.36 5.99 -8.39
C LEU A 243 14.48 5.95 -7.13
N ILE A 244 14.54 4.89 -6.32
CA ILE A 244 13.72 4.79 -5.10
C ILE A 244 13.99 5.96 -4.14
N ILE A 245 15.26 6.31 -3.92
CA ILE A 245 15.64 7.45 -3.06
C ILE A 245 15.08 8.76 -3.63
N PHE A 246 15.27 8.99 -4.93
CA PHE A 246 14.72 10.17 -5.62
C PHE A 246 13.19 10.24 -5.48
N GLY A 247 12.51 9.09 -5.51
CA GLY A 247 11.05 9.01 -5.38
C GLY A 247 10.58 9.36 -3.98
N GLY A 248 11.33 8.89 -2.97
CA GLY A 248 11.11 9.29 -1.57
C GLY A 248 11.29 10.80 -1.37
N VAL A 249 12.35 11.38 -1.94
CA VAL A 249 12.60 12.83 -1.87
C VAL A 249 11.49 13.62 -2.58
N MET A 250 11.08 13.19 -3.78
CA MET A 250 9.99 13.83 -4.52
C MET A 250 8.65 13.73 -3.77
N ALA A 251 8.37 12.61 -3.10
CA ALA A 251 7.17 12.45 -2.29
C ALA A 251 7.16 13.40 -1.08
N ILE A 252 8.30 13.58 -0.40
CA ILE A 252 8.43 14.53 0.72
C ILE A 252 8.25 15.96 0.21
N ASN A 253 8.88 16.32 -0.90
CA ASN A 253 8.75 17.65 -1.48
C ASN A 253 7.32 17.93 -1.94
N GLY A 254 6.67 16.98 -2.61
CA GLY A 254 5.27 17.10 -3.01
C GLY A 254 4.32 17.22 -1.82
N TYR A 255 4.55 16.47 -0.73
CA TYR A 255 3.79 16.65 0.51
C TYR A 255 3.95 18.07 1.06
N ASN A 256 5.18 18.57 1.17
CA ASN A 256 5.46 19.90 1.69
C ASN A 256 4.86 21.02 0.83
N SER A 257 4.80 20.84 -0.48
CA SER A 257 4.34 21.87 -1.42
C SER A 257 2.84 21.87 -1.67
N ASP A 258 2.20 20.70 -1.61
CA ASP A 258 0.83 20.53 -2.10
C ASP A 258 -0.16 20.12 -0.99
N ILE A 259 0.31 19.47 0.07
CA ILE A 259 -0.56 18.93 1.12
C ILE A 259 -0.37 19.65 2.46
N TYR A 260 0.86 19.86 2.89
CA TYR A 260 1.17 20.49 4.17
C TYR A 260 0.52 21.88 4.34
N PRO A 261 0.41 22.74 3.31
CA PRO A 261 -0.33 24.00 3.43
C PRO A 261 -1.82 23.78 3.74
N LEU A 262 -2.46 22.72 3.24
CA LEU A 262 -3.85 22.38 3.58
C LEU A 262 -4.00 21.97 5.04
N ASP A 263 -3.05 21.19 5.57
CA ASP A 263 -3.05 20.80 6.98
C ASP A 263 -2.90 22.03 7.89
N ARG A 264 -2.05 23.00 7.49
CA ARG A 264 -1.93 24.29 8.18
C ARG A 264 -3.21 25.12 8.09
N VAL A 265 -3.82 25.20 6.92
CA VAL A 265 -5.11 25.89 6.73
C VAL A 265 -6.18 25.32 7.65
N ARG A 266 -6.29 23.99 7.77
CA ARG A 266 -7.22 23.35 8.71
C ARG A 266 -6.92 23.73 10.16
N GLY A 267 -5.65 23.69 10.56
CA GLY A 267 -5.25 24.09 11.91
C GLY A 267 -5.54 25.57 12.21
N HIS A 268 -5.41 26.45 11.21
CA HIS A 268 -5.80 27.85 11.36
C HIS A 268 -7.33 28.04 11.44
N PHE A 269 -8.12 27.22 10.73
CA PHE A 269 -9.58 27.21 10.93
C PHE A 269 -9.97 26.72 12.33
N ASP A 270 -9.30 25.69 12.87
CA ASP A 270 -9.51 25.28 14.27
C ASP A 270 -9.17 26.42 15.24
N GLY A 271 -8.12 27.20 14.95
CA GLY A 271 -7.77 28.41 15.68
C GLY A 271 -8.84 29.51 15.61
N VAL A 272 -9.49 29.69 14.44
CA VAL A 272 -10.65 30.60 14.30
C VAL A 272 -11.81 30.13 15.18
N ILE A 273 -12.19 28.85 15.08
CA ILE A 273 -13.32 28.26 15.81
C ILE A 273 -13.10 28.34 17.33
N GLY A 274 -11.86 28.16 17.79
CA GLY A 274 -11.48 28.21 19.20
C GLY A 274 -11.28 29.61 19.77
N SER A 275 -11.33 30.66 18.96
CA SER A 275 -11.03 32.04 19.38
C SER A 275 -12.28 32.90 19.48
N SER A 276 -12.27 33.85 20.41
CA SER A 276 -13.30 34.88 20.55
C SER A 276 -12.77 36.31 20.37
N ASP A 277 -11.46 36.45 20.16
CA ASP A 277 -10.76 37.72 19.95
C ASP A 277 -10.63 38.01 18.43
N PRO A 278 -11.13 39.17 17.94
CA PRO A 278 -11.08 39.51 16.52
C PRO A 278 -9.66 39.60 15.96
N ASN A 279 -8.68 40.06 16.74
CA ASN A 279 -7.30 40.19 16.26
C ASN A 279 -6.64 38.82 16.04
N THR A 280 -6.88 37.88 16.95
CA THR A 280 -6.43 36.49 16.83
C THR A 280 -7.07 35.81 15.62
N ILE A 281 -8.39 35.97 15.44
CA ILE A 281 -9.10 35.42 14.28
C ILE A 281 -8.55 36.02 12.98
N ARG A 282 -8.36 37.34 12.92
CA ARG A 282 -7.80 38.02 11.75
C ARG A 282 -6.42 37.45 11.37
N THR A 283 -5.57 37.21 12.36
CA THR A 283 -4.24 36.62 12.14
C THR A 283 -4.33 35.24 11.51
N HIS A 284 -5.25 34.40 11.99
CA HIS A 284 -5.49 33.08 11.39
C HIS A 284 -6.04 33.16 9.97
N LEU A 285 -7.00 34.06 9.69
CA LEU A 285 -7.56 34.23 8.35
C LEU A 285 -6.51 34.72 7.33
N ILE A 286 -5.61 35.63 7.73
CA ILE A 286 -4.48 36.07 6.88
C ILE A 286 -3.54 34.89 6.60
N ALA A 287 -3.20 34.09 7.62
CA ALA A 287 -2.36 32.92 7.43
C ALA A 287 -2.99 31.90 6.47
N ILE A 288 -4.32 31.72 6.52
CA ILE A 288 -5.07 30.88 5.59
C ILE A 288 -4.96 31.41 4.15
N GLN A 289 -5.12 32.72 3.94
CA GLN A 289 -4.98 33.31 2.60
C GLN A 289 -3.58 33.04 2.01
N LEU A 290 -2.54 33.29 2.80
CA LEU A 290 -1.14 33.07 2.39
C LEU A 290 -0.85 31.61 2.02
N ASP A 291 -1.48 30.65 2.71
CA ASP A 291 -1.31 29.22 2.39
C ASP A 291 -2.17 28.76 1.20
N LEU A 292 -3.31 29.40 0.94
CA LEU A 292 -4.19 29.05 -0.19
C LEU A 292 -3.69 29.57 -1.54
N GLU A 293 -3.09 30.76 -1.60
CA GLU A 293 -2.58 31.36 -2.84
C GLU A 293 -1.68 30.42 -3.69
N PRO A 294 -0.58 29.85 -3.14
CA PRO A 294 0.29 28.98 -3.93
C PRO A 294 -0.36 27.64 -4.30
N LEU A 295 -1.41 27.23 -3.60
CA LEU A 295 -2.18 26.03 -3.94
C LEU A 295 -3.09 26.31 -5.14
N ILE A 296 -3.79 27.45 -5.15
CA ILE A 296 -4.70 27.85 -6.21
C ILE A 296 -3.98 27.93 -7.57
N GLU A 297 -2.74 28.41 -7.59
CA GLU A 297 -1.96 28.50 -8.84
C GLU A 297 -1.73 27.13 -9.50
N LYS A 298 -1.61 26.06 -8.70
CA LYS A 298 -1.30 24.70 -9.18
C LYS A 298 -2.54 23.89 -9.58
N LEU A 299 -3.73 24.34 -9.19
CA LEU A 299 -4.97 23.59 -9.41
C LEU A 299 -5.44 23.69 -10.86
N PRO A 300 -6.05 22.62 -11.41
CA PRO A 300 -6.59 22.65 -12.76
C PRO A 300 -7.76 23.64 -12.84
N GLU A 301 -7.80 24.38 -13.94
CA GLU A 301 -8.75 25.45 -14.18
C GLU A 301 -9.92 24.95 -15.02
N THR A 302 -11.14 25.37 -14.67
CA THR A 302 -12.33 25.22 -15.51
C THR A 302 -12.71 26.59 -16.04
N VAL A 303 -12.81 26.72 -17.36
CA VAL A 303 -13.16 27.98 -18.03
C VAL A 303 -14.57 27.95 -18.61
N ASP A 304 -15.20 29.13 -18.72
CA ASP A 304 -16.48 29.30 -19.43
C ASP A 304 -16.31 29.35 -20.96
N ALA A 305 -17.42 29.53 -21.68
CA ALA A 305 -17.43 29.69 -23.12
C ALA A 305 -16.68 30.94 -23.60
N ASP A 306 -16.47 31.92 -22.72
CA ASP A 306 -15.77 33.19 -22.95
C ASP A 306 -14.32 33.15 -22.43
N ASN A 307 -13.83 31.97 -22.03
CA ASN A 307 -12.48 31.68 -21.54
C ASN A 307 -12.12 32.34 -20.19
N ASN A 308 -13.11 32.64 -19.34
CA ASN A 308 -12.92 33.09 -17.96
C ASN A 308 -12.82 31.90 -17.01
N VAL A 309 -11.90 31.97 -16.03
CA VAL A 309 -11.74 30.92 -15.01
C VAL A 309 -12.91 30.96 -14.03
N ILE A 310 -13.78 29.94 -14.10
CA ILE A 310 -14.96 29.81 -13.22
C ILE A 310 -14.60 29.07 -11.93
N SER A 311 -13.73 28.06 -12.01
CA SER A 311 -13.38 27.23 -10.86
C SER A 311 -11.97 26.67 -10.94
N LYS A 312 -11.37 26.47 -9.77
CA LYS A 312 -10.10 25.75 -9.60
C LYS A 312 -10.32 24.66 -8.56
N ASN A 313 -10.29 23.42 -9.01
CA ASN A 313 -10.76 22.29 -8.21
C ASN A 313 -9.79 21.10 -8.30
N PRO A 314 -9.34 20.53 -7.18
CA PRO A 314 -8.54 19.30 -7.21
C PRO A 314 -9.33 18.06 -7.67
N VAL A 315 -10.66 18.09 -7.55
CA VAL A 315 -11.55 16.99 -7.96
C VAL A 315 -11.75 17.04 -9.48
N TRP A 316 -11.10 16.12 -10.19
CA TRP A 316 -11.09 16.11 -11.66
C TRP A 316 -12.19 15.26 -12.31
N VAL A 317 -12.85 14.38 -11.56
CA VAL A 317 -13.92 13.52 -12.11
C VAL A 317 -15.29 14.19 -12.00
N PHE A 318 -15.62 14.68 -10.80
CA PHE A 318 -16.89 15.33 -10.50
C PHE A 318 -16.64 16.53 -9.58
N PRO A 319 -16.17 17.67 -10.10
CA PRO A 319 -15.89 18.84 -9.29
C PRO A 319 -17.16 19.35 -8.61
N THR A 320 -17.04 19.72 -7.33
CA THR A 320 -18.13 20.29 -6.55
C THR A 320 -17.81 21.74 -6.15
N GLU A 321 -18.86 22.50 -5.86
CA GLU A 321 -18.72 23.86 -5.34
C GLU A 321 -18.00 23.91 -3.99
N SER A 322 -18.18 22.88 -3.15
CA SER A 322 -17.49 22.77 -1.86
C SER A 322 -15.98 22.62 -1.99
N THR A 323 -15.50 22.08 -3.10
CA THR A 323 -14.06 21.84 -3.34
C THR A 323 -13.44 22.89 -4.26
N ASN A 324 -14.16 23.97 -4.58
CA ASN A 324 -13.66 25.07 -5.41
C ASN A 324 -12.82 26.05 -4.57
N PHE A 325 -11.51 26.08 -4.81
CA PHE A 325 -10.59 26.89 -4.02
C PHE A 325 -10.72 28.39 -4.25
N ILE A 326 -11.21 28.82 -5.43
CA ILE A 326 -11.52 30.26 -5.67
C ILE A 326 -12.62 30.70 -4.71
N ARG A 327 -13.67 29.87 -4.57
CA ARG A 327 -14.78 30.16 -3.68
C ARG A 327 -14.36 30.15 -2.22
N ILE A 328 -13.58 29.15 -1.80
CA ILE A 328 -13.02 29.09 -0.44
C ILE A 328 -12.20 30.34 -0.13
N HIS A 329 -11.34 30.78 -1.05
CA HIS A 329 -10.54 31.99 -0.88
C HIS A 329 -11.41 33.26 -0.76
N ASN A 330 -12.46 33.38 -1.58
CA ASN A 330 -13.39 34.50 -1.51
C ASN A 330 -14.20 34.50 -0.19
N ASP A 331 -14.60 33.33 0.30
CA ASP A 331 -15.30 33.18 1.58
C ASP A 331 -14.40 33.59 2.75
N VAL A 332 -13.12 33.18 2.75
CA VAL A 332 -12.13 33.61 3.76
C VAL A 332 -11.93 35.14 3.71
N THR A 333 -11.88 35.71 2.51
CA THR A 333 -11.75 37.17 2.33
C THR A 333 -12.96 37.93 2.89
N SER A 334 -14.16 37.39 2.65
CA SER A 334 -15.40 37.96 3.19
C SER A 334 -15.45 37.84 4.73
N MET A 335 -14.97 36.72 5.29
CA MET A 335 -14.84 36.56 6.74
C MET A 335 -13.85 37.56 7.34
N LEU A 336 -12.74 37.84 6.66
CA LEU A 336 -11.75 38.81 7.12
C LEU A 336 -12.36 40.22 7.20
N GLN A 337 -13.14 40.62 6.19
CA GLN A 337 -13.88 41.89 6.22
C GLN A 337 -14.91 41.93 7.37
N SER A 338 -15.63 40.83 7.61
CA SER A 338 -16.57 40.73 8.73
C SER A 338 -15.86 40.87 10.09
N VAL A 339 -14.70 40.24 10.27
CA VAL A 339 -13.89 40.34 11.49
C VAL A 339 -13.40 41.76 11.72
N GLU A 340 -12.95 42.45 10.67
CA GLU A 340 -12.51 43.85 10.75
C GLU A 340 -13.67 44.75 11.19
N ASN A 341 -14.87 44.56 10.63
CA ASN A 341 -16.04 45.31 11.06
C ASN A 341 -16.40 45.03 12.54
N LEU A 342 -16.38 43.75 12.96
CA LEU A 342 -16.69 43.35 14.33
C LEU A 342 -15.68 43.84 15.36
N SER A 343 -14.42 44.08 14.96
CA SER A 343 -13.39 44.63 15.85
C SER A 343 -13.73 46.03 16.37
N THR A 344 -14.61 46.75 15.67
CA THR A 344 -15.09 48.09 16.05
C THR A 344 -16.34 48.06 16.92
N VAL A 345 -16.98 46.90 17.09
CA VAL A 345 -18.22 46.73 17.84
C VAL A 345 -17.90 46.27 19.27
N SER A 346 -18.58 46.84 20.27
CA SER A 346 -18.43 46.42 21.67
C SER A 346 -18.82 44.95 21.88
N GLN A 347 -18.06 44.24 22.71
CA GLN A 347 -18.30 42.83 23.04
C GLN A 347 -19.65 42.59 23.72
N ASP A 348 -20.20 43.60 24.40
CA ASP A 348 -21.51 43.50 25.06
C ASP A 348 -22.69 43.63 24.07
N ASN A 349 -22.41 43.91 22.80
CA ASN A 349 -23.44 44.06 21.77
C ASN A 349 -23.86 42.68 21.22
N ALA A 350 -25.17 42.42 21.15
CA ALA A 350 -25.71 41.20 20.55
C ALA A 350 -25.19 40.97 19.11
N ALA A 351 -25.00 42.04 18.32
CA ALA A 351 -24.45 41.95 16.98
C ALA A 351 -23.02 41.37 16.94
N TYR A 352 -22.22 41.63 17.99
CA TYR A 352 -20.87 41.06 18.11
C TYR A 352 -20.94 39.53 18.22
N HIS A 353 -21.78 39.02 19.12
CA HIS A 353 -21.95 37.58 19.32
C HIS A 353 -22.54 36.89 18.09
N THR A 354 -23.54 37.50 17.43
CA THR A 354 -24.10 36.94 16.19
C THR A 354 -23.05 36.88 15.07
N GLY A 355 -22.25 37.94 14.90
CA GLY A 355 -21.16 37.94 13.91
C GLY A 355 -20.09 36.91 14.22
N MET A 356 -19.72 36.74 15.48
CA MET A 356 -18.75 35.73 15.91
C MET A 356 -19.26 34.30 15.65
N LEU A 357 -20.54 34.03 15.90
CA LEU A 357 -21.16 32.73 15.59
C LEU A 357 -21.18 32.45 14.07
N ASP A 358 -21.46 33.46 13.24
CA ASP A 358 -21.41 33.31 11.78
C ASP A 358 -19.99 32.98 11.29
N ILE A 359 -18.97 33.68 11.82
CA ILE A 359 -17.56 33.40 11.52
C ILE A 359 -17.17 31.97 11.92
N ASN A 360 -17.53 31.54 13.13
CA ASN A 360 -17.22 30.19 13.61
C ASN A 360 -17.89 29.10 12.77
N ASN A 361 -19.18 29.28 12.44
CA ASN A 361 -19.90 28.33 11.60
C ASN A 361 -19.32 28.26 10.18
N ARG A 362 -18.95 29.40 9.58
CA ARG A 362 -18.30 29.43 8.27
C ARG A 362 -16.92 28.77 8.31
N ALA A 363 -16.14 29.03 9.36
CA ALA A 363 -14.84 28.40 9.55
C ALA A 363 -14.95 26.87 9.59
N ASP A 364 -15.94 26.32 10.29
CA ASP A 364 -16.13 24.86 10.35
C ASP A 364 -16.57 24.26 9.00
N ILE A 365 -17.43 24.95 8.26
CA ILE A 365 -17.81 24.55 6.89
C ILE A 365 -16.59 24.56 5.97
N LEU A 366 -15.80 25.64 5.98
CA LEU A 366 -14.61 25.75 5.13
C LEU A 366 -13.52 24.75 5.53
N ARG A 367 -13.35 24.48 6.82
CA ARG A 367 -12.48 23.41 7.32
C ARG A 367 -12.89 22.05 6.73
N THR A 368 -14.19 21.76 6.73
CA THR A 368 -14.74 20.52 6.16
C THR A 368 -14.54 20.47 4.63
N ASN A 369 -14.73 21.58 3.93
CA ASN A 369 -14.47 21.69 2.49
C ASN A 369 -13.00 21.40 2.14
N ILE A 370 -12.06 21.94 2.92
CA ILE A 370 -10.63 21.61 2.78
C ILE A 370 -10.40 20.13 3.12
N MET A 371 -11.13 19.58 4.08
CA MET A 371 -11.06 18.15 4.40
C MET A 371 -11.43 17.25 3.22
N ASP A 372 -12.54 17.56 2.57
CA ASP A 372 -13.05 16.80 1.42
C ASP A 372 -12.16 16.93 0.18
N ALA A 373 -11.47 18.06 0.02
CA ALA A 373 -10.58 18.30 -1.11
C ALA A 373 -9.21 17.59 -1.01
N THR A 374 -8.68 17.39 0.20
CA THR A 374 -7.31 16.87 0.40
C THR A 374 -7.03 15.51 -0.22
N PRO A 375 -7.93 14.49 -0.18
CA PRO A 375 -7.68 13.21 -0.85
C PRO A 375 -7.37 13.36 -2.34
N TYR A 376 -7.99 14.32 -3.01
CA TYR A 376 -7.80 14.57 -4.45
C TYR A 376 -6.50 15.32 -4.75
N MET A 377 -5.96 16.04 -3.78
CA MET A 377 -4.62 16.64 -3.86
C MET A 377 -3.53 15.56 -3.81
N TYR A 378 -3.72 14.50 -2.99
CA TYR A 378 -2.84 13.33 -3.01
C TYR A 378 -2.90 12.60 -4.36
N VAL A 379 -4.13 12.38 -4.86
CA VAL A 379 -4.39 11.65 -6.13
C VAL A 379 -4.61 12.63 -7.28
N SER A 380 -3.72 13.62 -7.40
CA SER A 380 -3.74 14.54 -8.53
C SER A 380 -3.42 13.79 -9.84
N ILE A 381 -3.92 14.29 -10.97
CA ILE A 381 -3.64 13.72 -12.30
C ILE A 381 -2.12 13.60 -12.51
N ALA A 382 -1.37 14.65 -12.16
CA ALA A 382 0.09 14.67 -12.26
C ALA A 382 0.75 13.57 -11.40
N ASN A 383 0.28 13.37 -10.16
CA ASN A 383 0.81 12.32 -9.27
C ASN A 383 0.49 10.91 -9.77
N VAL A 384 -0.71 10.70 -10.32
CA VAL A 384 -1.12 9.42 -10.91
C VAL A 384 -0.26 9.12 -12.14
N PHE A 385 -0.13 10.05 -13.07
CA PHE A 385 0.72 9.88 -14.26
C PHE A 385 2.18 9.64 -13.88
N SER A 386 2.72 10.43 -12.95
CA SER A 386 4.08 10.25 -12.45
C SER A 386 4.25 8.85 -11.86
N SER A 387 3.32 8.39 -11.02
CA SER A 387 3.36 7.05 -10.44
C SER A 387 3.33 5.94 -11.49
N VAL A 388 2.51 6.07 -12.53
CA VAL A 388 2.45 5.12 -13.65
C VAL A 388 3.79 5.09 -14.40
N VAL A 389 4.35 6.25 -14.74
CA VAL A 389 5.66 6.36 -15.41
C VAL A 389 6.76 5.72 -14.55
N TRP A 390 6.76 6.00 -13.25
CA TRP A 390 7.69 5.43 -12.30
C TRP A 390 7.64 3.91 -12.25
N ILE A 391 6.43 3.34 -12.13
CA ILE A 391 6.22 1.89 -12.14
C ILE A 391 6.69 1.30 -13.48
N ALA A 392 6.35 1.93 -14.60
CA ALA A 392 6.76 1.49 -15.93
C ALA A 392 8.28 1.48 -16.11
N VAL A 393 8.98 2.51 -15.63
CA VAL A 393 10.45 2.60 -15.67
C VAL A 393 11.08 1.49 -14.84
N ILE A 394 10.59 1.27 -13.60
CA ILE A 394 11.09 0.21 -12.73
C ILE A 394 10.88 -1.17 -13.39
N ILE A 395 9.67 -1.45 -13.89
CA ILE A 395 9.35 -2.69 -14.60
C ILE A 395 10.24 -2.85 -15.85
N GLY A 396 10.44 -1.79 -16.62
CA GLY A 396 11.28 -1.78 -17.81
C GLY A 396 12.73 -2.12 -17.51
N ILE A 397 13.31 -1.53 -16.47
CA ILE A 397 14.66 -1.84 -15.99
C ILE A 397 14.74 -3.32 -15.58
N PHE A 398 13.78 -3.81 -14.80
CA PHE A 398 13.77 -5.21 -14.38
C PHE A 398 13.60 -6.20 -15.56
N ALA A 399 12.75 -5.87 -16.53
CA ALA A 399 12.55 -6.68 -17.74
C ALA A 399 13.83 -6.72 -18.59
N ALA A 400 14.51 -5.59 -18.78
CA ALA A 400 15.78 -5.51 -19.49
C ALA A 400 16.87 -6.32 -18.80
N LEU A 401 16.96 -6.26 -17.47
CA LEU A 401 17.91 -7.05 -16.67
C LEU A 401 17.63 -8.55 -16.79
N LYS A 402 16.35 -8.96 -16.72
CA LYS A 402 15.94 -10.36 -16.90
C LYS A 402 16.31 -10.85 -18.30
N ARG A 403 16.03 -10.06 -19.35
CA ARG A 403 16.34 -10.42 -20.75
C ARG A 403 17.84 -10.61 -20.96
N LYS A 404 18.69 -9.67 -20.51
CA LYS A 404 20.16 -9.80 -20.60
C LYS A 404 20.69 -11.02 -19.85
N ARG A 405 20.17 -11.31 -18.65
CA ARG A 405 20.57 -12.50 -17.88
C ARG A 405 20.20 -13.81 -18.59
N THR A 406 19.08 -13.82 -19.32
CA THR A 406 18.62 -15.01 -20.06
C THR A 406 19.49 -15.25 -21.31
N GLN A 407 19.83 -14.18 -22.05
CA GLN A 407 20.74 -14.27 -23.21
C GLN A 407 22.14 -14.77 -22.84
N LEU A 408 22.66 -14.37 -21.69
CA LEU A 408 23.98 -14.84 -21.22
C LEU A 408 23.96 -16.32 -20.85
N LYS A 409 22.85 -16.81 -20.27
CA LYS A 409 22.66 -18.24 -19.99
C LYS A 409 22.52 -19.08 -21.26
N GLU A 410 21.84 -18.58 -22.30
CA GLU A 410 21.71 -19.29 -23.59
C GLU A 410 23.06 -19.36 -24.33
N SER A 411 23.91 -18.32 -24.25
CA SER A 411 25.25 -18.38 -24.86
C SER A 411 26.21 -19.36 -24.17
N ASP A 412 26.06 -19.56 -22.86
CA ASP A 412 26.87 -20.54 -22.11
C ASP A 412 26.47 -21.99 -22.42
N VAL A 413 25.23 -22.23 -22.85
CA VAL A 413 24.73 -23.58 -23.21
C VAL A 413 25.13 -23.98 -24.63
N ILE A 414 25.37 -23.02 -25.52
CA ILE A 414 25.80 -23.28 -26.91
C ILE A 414 27.33 -23.45 -27.00
N GLY A 415 28.07 -23.00 -25.98
CA GLY A 415 29.54 -23.08 -25.90
C GLY A 415 30.10 -24.23 -25.05
N ALA A 416 29.25 -25.15 -24.58
CA ALA A 416 29.63 -26.39 -23.90
C ALA A 416 29.12 -27.58 -24.72
#